data_AF-A0A5E6N5H5-F1
#
_entry.id   AF-A0A5E6N5H5-F1
#
_cell.length_a   1.000
_cell.length_b   1.000
_cell.length_c   1.000
_cell.angle_alpha   90.00
_cell.angle_beta   90.00
_cell.angle_gamma   90.00
#
_symmetry.space_group_name_H-M   'P 1'
#
loop_
_entity.id
_entity.type
_entity.pdbx_description
1 polymer ?
#
loop_
_entity_poly.entity_id
_entity_poly.type
_entity_poly.pdbx_seq_one_letter_code
_entity_poly.pdbx_strand_id
1 'polypeptide(L)'
;MVATIAFGMGIDKSDIRFVVHTSIPKTVEAYYQEIGRAGRDGLPSDVLLLYSTADIGQQARFIEEIENEDYKKLAFKNLISLSNMLFPRAVVIRH
;
A
#
# COMPACT_ATOMS: atom_id res chain seq x y z
N MET A 1 -7.04 11.86 13.88
CA MET A 1 -5.84 11.05 14.20
C MET A 1 -5.19 10.71 12.87
N VAL A 2 -3.90 10.98 12.71
CA VAL A 2 -3.12 10.62 11.52
C VAL A 2 -2.09 9.60 11.96
N ALA A 3 -2.00 8.46 11.28
CA ALA A 3 -1.05 7.40 11.60
C ALA A 3 -0.29 7.00 10.33
N THR A 4 1.04 6.93 10.41
CA THR A 4 1.90 6.39 9.35
C THR A 4 2.02 4.87 9.49
N ILE A 5 2.37 4.14 8.43
CA ILE A 5 2.51 2.66 8.41
C ILE A 5 3.39 2.13 9.59
N ALA A 6 4.38 2.91 10.03
CA ALA A 6 5.22 2.62 11.20
C ALA A 6 4.47 2.52 12.55
N PHE A 7 3.23 3.02 12.65
CA PHE A 7 2.36 2.92 13.84
C PHE A 7 1.37 1.73 13.78
N GLY A 8 1.46 0.86 12.76
CA GLY A 8 0.52 -0.25 12.53
C GLY A 8 0.46 -1.34 13.62
N MET A 9 1.37 -1.30 14.61
CA MET A 9 1.32 -2.14 15.79
C MET A 9 0.66 -1.38 16.96
N GLY A 10 -0.68 -1.37 17.04
CA GLY A 10 -1.37 -0.93 18.26
C GLY A 10 -2.63 -0.07 18.08
N ILE A 11 -2.95 0.39 16.86
CA ILE A 11 -4.22 1.08 16.60
C ILE A 11 -5.24 0.04 16.15
N ASP A 12 -5.97 -0.52 17.12
CA ASP A 12 -7.20 -1.29 16.88
C ASP A 12 -8.40 -0.37 17.16
N LYS A 13 -8.73 0.46 16.18
CA LYS A 13 -9.86 1.38 16.23
C LYS A 13 -10.85 0.95 15.15
N SER A 14 -12.05 0.54 15.54
CA SER A 14 -13.04 -0.02 14.62
C SER A 14 -13.68 1.04 13.71
N ASP A 15 -13.68 2.30 14.13
CA ASP A 15 -14.31 3.43 13.44
C ASP A 15 -13.36 4.26 12.57
N ILE A 16 -12.38 3.62 11.92
CA ILE A 16 -11.52 4.30 10.93
C ILE A 16 -12.32 4.59 9.65
N ARG A 17 -12.49 5.88 9.34
CA ARG A 17 -13.28 6.35 8.17
C ARG A 17 -12.47 6.64 6.93
N PHE A 18 -11.19 6.94 7.07
CA PHE A 18 -10.33 7.35 5.97
C PHE A 18 -8.94 6.74 6.13
N VAL A 19 -8.47 6.06 5.10
CA VAL A 19 -7.09 5.59 4.97
C VAL A 19 -6.49 6.24 3.72
N VAL A 20 -5.32 6.87 3.87
CA VAL A 20 -4.62 7.51 2.76
C VAL A 20 -3.21 6.97 2.68
N HIS A 21 -2.88 6.36 1.54
CA HIS A 21 -1.51 6.00 1.17
C HIS A 21 -0.92 7.12 0.33
N THR A 22 0.15 7.75 0.82
CA THR A 22 0.90 8.79 0.11
C THR A 22 2.13 8.25 -0.61
N SER A 23 2.33 6.93 -0.56
CA SER A 23 3.43 6.21 -1.18
C SER A 23 2.95 4.81 -1.55
N ILE A 24 3.52 4.23 -2.60
CA ILE A 24 3.16 2.86 -2.99
C ILE A 24 3.56 1.85 -1.90
N PRO A 25 2.66 0.92 -1.52
CA PRO A 25 2.99 -0.16 -0.61
C PRO A 25 4.04 -1.09 -1.22
N LYS A 26 4.71 -1.91 -0.39
CA LYS A 26 5.76 -2.81 -0.89
C LYS A 26 5.21 -4.06 -1.59
N THR A 27 4.02 -4.50 -1.20
CA THR A 27 3.33 -5.66 -1.76
C THR A 27 1.82 -5.42 -1.82
N VAL A 28 1.13 -6.25 -2.60
CA VAL A 28 -0.34 -6.25 -2.68
C VAL A 28 -0.96 -6.64 -1.33
N GLU A 29 -0.38 -7.61 -0.64
CA GLU A 29 -0.85 -8.06 0.68
C GLU A 29 -0.72 -6.96 1.72
N ALA A 30 0.39 -6.21 1.71
CA ALA A 30 0.58 -5.07 2.58
C ALA A 30 -0.52 -4.02 2.37
N TYR A 31 -0.82 -3.69 1.11
CA TYR A 31 -1.93 -2.81 0.76
C TYR A 31 -3.25 -3.29 1.37
N TYR A 32 -3.62 -4.56 1.15
CA TYR A 32 -4.87 -5.12 1.69
C TYR A 32 -4.93 -5.11 3.22
N GLN A 33 -3.84 -5.46 3.90
CA GLN A 33 -3.76 -5.45 5.36
C GLN A 33 -3.88 -4.05 5.94
N GLU A 34 -3.29 -3.05 5.27
CA GLU A 34 -3.32 -1.66 5.70
C GLU A 34 -4.73 -1.06 5.53
N ILE A 35 -5.36 -1.27 4.37
CA ILE A 35 -6.69 -0.72 4.09
C ILE A 35 -7.81 -1.46 4.82
N GLY A 36 -7.63 -2.74 5.15
CA GLY A 36 -8.58 -3.57 5.89
C GLY A 36 -8.84 -3.12 7.33
N ARG A 37 -8.16 -2.07 7.79
CA ARG A 37 -8.43 -1.39 9.07
C ARG A 37 -9.58 -0.40 8.99
N ALA A 38 -9.90 0.10 7.80
CA ALA A 38 -11.04 0.99 7.58
C ALA A 38 -12.35 0.21 7.71
N GLY A 39 -13.42 0.87 8.19
CA GLY A 39 -14.76 0.27 8.05
C GLY A 39 -15.05 -0.97 8.89
N ARG A 40 -14.27 -1.29 9.93
CA ARG A 40 -14.49 -2.53 10.71
C ARG A 40 -15.80 -2.54 11.51
N ASP A 41 -16.36 -1.36 11.77
CA ASP A 41 -17.70 -1.15 12.33
C ASP A 41 -18.84 -1.34 11.30
N GLY A 42 -18.51 -1.61 10.04
CA GLY A 42 -19.48 -1.79 8.95
C GLY A 42 -20.06 -0.50 8.39
N LEU A 43 -19.58 0.67 8.86
CA LEU A 43 -19.98 1.96 8.31
C LEU A 43 -19.07 2.38 7.16
N PRO A 44 -19.59 3.16 6.20
CA PRO A 44 -18.83 3.57 5.03
C PRO A 44 -17.46 4.15 5.36
N SER A 45 -16.45 3.78 4.57
CA SER A 45 -15.11 4.35 4.69
C SER A 45 -14.42 4.46 3.33
N ASP A 46 -13.57 5.46 3.18
CA ASP A 46 -12.83 5.71 1.95
C ASP A 46 -11.36 5.34 2.13
N VAL A 47 -10.82 4.69 1.11
CA VAL A 47 -9.40 4.37 0.97
C VAL A 47 -8.88 5.07 -0.27
N LEU A 48 -7.83 5.87 -0.11
CA LEU A 48 -7.20 6.63 -1.18
C LEU A 48 -5.72 6.28 -1.31
N LEU A 49 -5.31 5.77 -2.46
CA LEU A 49 -3.90 5.62 -2.81
C LEU A 49 -3.47 6.70 -3.80
N LEU A 50 -2.61 7.61 -3.34
CA LEU A 50 -1.95 8.62 -4.15
C LEU A 50 -0.62 8.05 -4.63
N TYR A 51 -0.49 7.86 -5.94
CA TYR A 51 0.75 7.41 -6.56
C TYR A 51 0.93 7.99 -7.96
N SER A 52 2.17 7.98 -8.41
CA SER A 52 2.60 8.31 -9.76
C SER A 52 3.44 7.18 -10.36
N THR A 53 3.59 7.18 -11.67
CA THR A 53 4.55 6.28 -12.34
C THR A 53 5.99 6.49 -11.86
N ALA A 54 6.33 7.69 -11.40
CA ALA A 54 7.65 8.00 -10.88
C ALA A 54 7.95 7.25 -9.58
N ASP A 55 6.95 6.98 -8.75
CA ASP A 55 7.10 6.22 -7.49
C ASP A 55 7.48 4.76 -7.76
N ILE A 56 6.94 4.17 -8.83
CA ILE A 56 7.30 2.81 -9.28
C ILE A 56 8.76 2.78 -9.73
N GLY A 57 9.18 3.77 -10.54
CA GLY A 57 10.57 3.89 -10.97
C GLY A 57 11.53 4.12 -9.80
N GLN A 58 11.11 4.89 -8.79
CA GLN A 58 11.91 5.08 -7.58
C GLN A 58 12.05 3.79 -6.77
N GLN A 59 10.97 3.03 -6.58
CA GLN A 59 11.06 1.73 -5.91
C GLN A 59 11.92 0.72 -6.67
N ALA A 60 11.82 0.70 -8.00
CA ALA A 60 12.70 -0.15 -8.82
C ALA A 60 14.19 0.14 -8.55
N ARG A 61 14.59 1.42 -8.49
CA ARG A 61 15.97 1.80 -8.14
C ARG A 61 16.39 1.32 -6.75
N PHE A 62 15.53 1.46 -5.75
CA PHE A 62 15.84 0.94 -4.40
C PHE A 62 15.96 -0.58 -4.37
N ILE A 63 15.19 -1.30 -5.19
CA ILE A 63 15.29 -2.76 -5.31
C ILE A 63 16.60 -3.17 -5.99
N GLU A 64 17.10 -2.39 -6.96
CA GLU A 64 18.38 -2.66 -7.63
C GLU A 64 19.57 -2.64 -6.66
N GLU A 65 19.53 -1.81 -5.62
CA GLU A 65 20.57 -1.69 -4.59
C GLU A 65 20.62 -2.89 -3.61
N ILE A 66 19.66 -3.81 -3.66
CA ILE A 66 19.63 -4.99 -2.80
C ILE A 66 20.75 -5.98 -3.18
N GLU A 67 21.59 -6.39 -2.24
CA GLU A 67 22.68 -7.35 -2.51
C GLU A 67 22.20 -8.80 -2.68
N ASN A 68 21.16 -9.20 -1.91
CA ASN A 68 20.63 -10.55 -1.98
C ASN A 68 19.78 -10.74 -3.24
N GLU A 69 20.29 -11.51 -4.20
CA GLU A 69 19.65 -11.72 -5.50
C GLU A 69 18.28 -12.41 -5.44
N ASP A 70 18.06 -13.33 -4.50
CA ASP A 70 16.76 -14.00 -4.35
C ASP A 70 15.71 -13.02 -3.80
N TYR A 71 16.10 -12.20 -2.83
CA TYR A 71 15.23 -11.17 -2.29
C TYR A 71 14.94 -10.06 -3.31
N LYS A 72 15.93 -9.64 -4.10
CA LYS A 72 15.78 -8.69 -5.21
C LYS A 72 14.74 -9.19 -6.22
N LYS A 73 14.85 -10.45 -6.66
CA LYS A 73 13.88 -11.06 -7.59
C LYS A 73 12.47 -11.07 -7.01
N LEU A 74 12.32 -11.43 -5.73
CA LEU A 74 11.03 -11.42 -5.06
C LEU A 74 10.45 -9.99 -4.98
N ALA A 75 11.26 -9.00 -4.62
CA ALA A 75 10.85 -7.61 -4.54
C ALA A 75 10.39 -7.06 -5.89
N PHE A 76 11.11 -7.36 -6.99
CA PHE A 76 10.67 -7.01 -8.34
C PHE A 76 9.35 -7.68 -8.72
N LYS A 77 9.18 -8.97 -8.40
CA LYS A 77 7.91 -9.67 -8.63
C LYS A 77 6.75 -8.99 -7.92
N ASN A 78 6.95 -8.57 -6.67
CA ASN A 78 5.95 -7.85 -5.89
C ASN A 78 5.63 -6.47 -6.50
N LEU A 79 6.65 -5.72 -6.94
CA LEU A 79 6.47 -4.42 -7.58
C LEU A 79 5.66 -4.54 -8.88
N ILE A 80 5.95 -5.53 -9.71
CA ILE A 80 5.21 -5.80 -10.95
C ILE A 80 3.75 -6.17 -10.62
N SER A 81 3.54 -7.06 -9.65
CA SER A 81 2.18 -7.46 -9.25
C SER A 81 1.37 -6.27 -8.73
N LEU A 82 1.99 -5.39 -7.95
CA LEU A 82 1.34 -4.19 -7.45
C LEU A 82 1.04 -3.22 -8.61
N SER A 83 2.00 -2.97 -9.49
CA SER A 83 1.79 -2.13 -10.68
C SER A 83 0.60 -2.62 -11.50
N ASN A 84 0.48 -3.93 -11.74
CA ASN A 84 -0.64 -4.50 -12.48
C ASN A 84 -1.99 -4.34 -11.76
N MET A 85 -2.01 -4.34 -10.43
CA MET A 85 -3.22 -4.07 -9.64
C MET A 85 -3.65 -2.59 -9.75
N LEU A 86 -2.67 -1.68 -9.81
CA LEU A 86 -2.89 -0.24 -9.77
C LEU A 86 -3.17 0.38 -11.15
N PHE A 87 -2.73 -0.24 -12.24
CA PHE A 87 -3.07 0.21 -13.59
C PHE A 87 -4.34 -0.46 -14.12
N PRO A 88 -5.27 0.27 -14.76
CA PRO A 88 -5.19 1.68 -15.17
C PRO A 88 -5.89 2.69 -14.23
N ARG A 89 -6.17 2.37 -12.96
CA ARG A 89 -7.01 3.24 -12.10
C ARG A 89 -6.33 3.64 -10.81
N ALA A 90 -6.33 4.95 -10.52
CA ALA A 90 -6.25 5.42 -9.15
C ALA A 90 -7.32 4.68 -8.32
N VAL A 91 -6.87 3.95 -7.30
CA VAL A 91 -7.74 3.06 -6.53
C VAL A 91 -8.35 3.88 -5.41
N VAL A 92 -9.60 4.30 -5.62
CA VAL A 92 -10.48 4.73 -4.54
C VAL A 92 -11.39 3.56 -4.23
N ILE A 93 -11.21 2.94 -3.06
CA ILE A 93 -12.10 1.88 -2.59
C ILE A 93 -13.03 2.49 -1.55
N ARG A 94 -14.34 2.37 -1.82
CA ARG A 94 -15.38 2.62 -0.82
C ARG A 94 -15.77 1.29 -0.21
N HIS A 95 -15.49 1.15 1.09
CA HIS A 95 -16.05 0.08 1.92
C HIS A 95 -17.38 0.55 2.51
#